data_AF-A0A453K7Y7-F1
#
_entry.id   AF-A0A453K7Y7-F1
#
_cell.length_a   1.000
_cell.length_b   1.000
_cell.length_c   1.000
_cell.angle_alpha   90.00
_cell.angle_beta   90.00
_cell.angle_gamma   90.00
#
_symmetry.space_group_name_H-M   'P 1'
#
loop_
_entity.id
_entity.type
_entity.pdbx_description
1 polymer ?
#
loop_
_entity_poly.entity_id
_entity_poly.type
_entity_poly.pdbx_seq_one_letter_code
_entity_poly.pdbx_strand_id
1 'polypeptide(L)'
;LGRLDVFQNAQCVKVNPDSPQKQVRFVTLSGDKKLLTPQPRLRTGFFSALESQMIPAGCIPEACTSVGAAKYGRPIGLDEVIKVDLIVIGSVAVDPSTGARLGKGEVIIFSHMQLKS
;
A
#
# COMPACT_ATOMS: atom_id res chain seq x y z
N LEU A 1 -7.94 -7.26 9.98
CA LEU A 1 -7.87 -7.04 8.51
C LEU A 1 -8.26 -8.28 7.72
N GLY A 2 -7.55 -9.41 7.85
CA GLY A 2 -7.79 -10.63 7.05
C GLY A 2 -9.17 -11.29 7.14
N ARG A 3 -10.03 -10.84 8.06
CA ARG A 3 -11.41 -11.32 8.24
C ARG A 3 -12.47 -10.39 7.64
N LEU A 4 -12.08 -9.26 7.06
CA LEU A 4 -13.01 -8.31 6.43
C LEU A 4 -13.23 -8.73 4.98
N ASP A 5 -14.48 -8.89 4.56
CA ASP A 5 -14.84 -9.31 3.20
C ASP A 5 -14.20 -8.39 2.14
N VAL A 6 -14.20 -7.08 2.40
CA VAL A 6 -13.56 -6.08 1.52
C VAL A 6 -12.06 -6.34 1.31
N PHE A 7 -11.37 -6.88 2.32
CA PHE A 7 -9.96 -7.25 2.19
C PHE A 7 -9.78 -8.63 1.55
N GLN A 8 -10.64 -9.59 1.88
CA GLN A 8 -10.58 -10.93 1.30
C GLN A 8 -10.78 -10.89 -0.22
N ASN A 9 -11.73 -10.08 -0.69
CA ASN A 9 -12.06 -9.93 -2.11
C ASN A 9 -11.08 -9.02 -2.89
N ALA A 10 -10.32 -8.16 -2.20
CA ALA A 10 -9.36 -7.27 -2.86
C ALA A 10 -8.18 -8.06 -3.46
N GLN A 11 -7.79 -7.72 -4.70
CA GLN A 11 -6.63 -8.28 -5.38
C GLN A 11 -5.43 -7.32 -5.33
N CYS A 12 -5.70 -6.01 -5.36
CA CYS A 12 -4.71 -4.96 -5.18
C CYS A 12 -5.04 -4.08 -3.98
N VAL A 13 -4.09 -3.98 -3.04
CA VAL A 13 -4.22 -3.18 -1.82
C VAL A 13 -3.11 -2.13 -1.77
N LYS A 14 -3.47 -0.86 -1.65
CA LYS A 14 -2.51 0.21 -1.43
C LYS A 14 -2.33 0.45 0.08
N VAL A 15 -1.08 0.44 0.53
CA VAL A 15 -0.71 0.65 1.95
C VAL A 15 0.44 1.64 2.00
N ASN A 16 0.46 2.55 2.98
CA ASN A 16 1.58 3.50 3.13
C ASN A 16 2.84 2.79 3.65
N PRO A 17 4.05 3.38 3.52
CA PRO A 17 5.30 2.74 3.92
C PRO A 17 5.66 2.88 5.42
N ASP A 18 4.84 3.56 6.23
CA ASP A 18 5.13 3.83 7.64
C ASP A 18 5.18 2.54 8.51
N SER A 19 5.98 2.58 9.57
CA SER A 19 6.21 1.42 10.45
C SER A 19 4.93 0.82 11.05
N PRO A 20 3.94 1.60 11.53
CA PRO A 20 2.69 1.06 12.06
C PRO A 20 1.91 0.20 11.05
N GLN A 21 2.02 0.49 9.75
CA GLN A 21 1.35 -0.26 8.69
C GLN A 21 2.16 -1.46 8.16
N LYS A 22 3.32 -1.79 8.74
CA LYS A 22 4.15 -2.93 8.31
C LYS A 22 3.38 -4.25 8.33
N GLN A 23 2.57 -4.48 9.37
CA GLN A 23 1.80 -5.72 9.48
C GLN A 23 0.69 -5.82 8.42
N VAL A 24 0.12 -4.68 7.99
CA VAL A 24 -0.85 -4.64 6.89
C VAL A 24 -0.18 -5.05 5.58
N ARG A 25 1.02 -4.53 5.30
CA ARG A 25 1.82 -4.93 4.13
C ARG A 25 2.16 -6.42 4.17
N PHE A 26 2.54 -6.94 5.34
CA PHE A 26 2.83 -8.36 5.55
C PHE A 26 1.62 -9.24 5.21
N VAL A 27 0.46 -8.97 5.83
CA VAL A 27 -0.76 -9.76 5.58
C VAL A 27 -1.24 -9.63 4.13
N THR A 28 -0.98 -8.50 3.46
CA THR A 28 -1.27 -8.33 2.03
C THR A 28 -0.43 -9.28 1.18
N LEU A 29 0.90 -9.26 1.34
CA LEU A 29 1.82 -10.09 0.56
C LEU A 29 1.70 -11.58 0.91
N SER A 30 1.54 -11.92 2.19
CA SER A 30 1.32 -13.30 2.64
C SER A 30 -0.04 -13.87 2.22
N GLY A 31 -0.99 -13.01 1.82
CA GLY A 31 -2.26 -13.42 1.24
C GLY A 31 -2.27 -13.45 -0.28
N ASP A 32 -1.09 -13.43 -0.92
CA ASP A 32 -0.89 -13.41 -2.38
C ASP A 32 -1.62 -12.27 -3.09
N LYS A 33 -1.76 -11.12 -2.42
CA LYS A 33 -2.34 -9.91 -2.98
C LYS A 33 -1.24 -8.98 -3.47
N LYS A 34 -1.53 -8.21 -4.53
CA LYS A 34 -0.66 -7.14 -5.01
C LYS A 34 -0.64 -6.01 -4.00
N LEU A 35 0.54 -5.69 -3.48
CA LEU A 35 0.79 -4.54 -2.62
C LEU A 35 1.25 -3.36 -3.47
N LEU A 36 0.56 -2.23 -3.36
CA LEU A 36 1.01 -0.94 -3.88
C LEU A 36 1.46 -0.04 -2.72
N THR A 37 2.68 0.47 -2.74
CA THR A 37 3.19 1.35 -1.67
C THR A 37 3.95 2.54 -2.23
N PRO A 38 3.76 3.76 -1.68
CA PRO A 38 4.55 4.92 -2.06
C PRO A 38 6.06 4.68 -1.90
N GLN A 39 6.86 5.22 -2.82
CA GLN A 39 8.31 5.26 -2.71
C GLN A 39 8.75 6.52 -1.95
N PRO A 40 9.77 6.45 -1.06
CA PRO A 40 10.28 7.62 -0.35
C PRO A 40 11.02 8.63 -1.26
N ARG A 41 11.31 8.29 -2.53
CA ARG A 41 12.03 9.16 -3.48
C ARG A 41 11.29 9.22 -4.82
N LEU A 42 10.98 10.43 -5.28
CA LEU A 42 10.19 10.68 -6.50
C LEU A 42 10.91 10.37 -7.83
N ARG A 43 12.22 10.12 -7.80
CA ARG A 43 13.05 9.97 -9.03
C ARG A 43 12.82 8.67 -9.79
N THR A 44 12.15 7.70 -9.20
CA THR A 44 11.96 6.33 -9.73
C THR A 44 10.47 5.95 -9.88
N GLY A 45 9.58 6.95 -9.89
CA GLY A 45 8.13 6.76 -9.86
C GLY A 45 7.53 6.99 -8.47
N PHE A 46 6.21 7.10 -8.39
CA PHE A 46 5.50 7.41 -7.13
C PHE A 46 5.27 6.17 -6.26
N PHE A 47 5.16 4.98 -6.86
CA PHE A 47 4.79 3.75 -6.19
C PHE A 47 5.68 2.57 -6.58
N SER A 48 5.83 1.62 -5.66
CA SER A 48 6.30 0.26 -5.93
C SER A 48 5.12 -0.70 -5.88
N ALA A 49 5.02 -1.58 -6.87
CA ALA A 49 4.14 -2.74 -6.84
C ALA A 49 4.95 -3.98 -6.44
N LEU A 50 4.41 -4.75 -5.50
CA LEU A 50 4.99 -5.99 -4.99
C LEU A 50 3.97 -7.12 -5.05
N GLU A 51 4.44 -8.31 -5.40
CA GLU A 51 3.70 -9.56 -5.34
C GLU A 51 4.60 -10.61 -4.69
N SER A 52 4.03 -11.59 -3.99
CA SER A 52 4.79 -12.63 -3.27
C SER A 52 5.77 -13.37 -4.17
N GLN A 53 5.36 -13.66 -5.41
CA GLN A 53 6.16 -14.30 -6.46
C GLN A 53 7.41 -13.52 -6.90
N MET A 54 7.47 -12.20 -6.65
CA MET A 54 8.65 -11.37 -6.95
C MET A 54 9.69 -11.41 -5.82
N ILE A 55 9.32 -11.96 -4.66
CA ILE A 55 10.09 -11.87 -3.43
C ILE A 55 10.70 -13.24 -3.12
N PRO A 56 12.02 -13.33 -2.87
CA PRO A 56 12.63 -14.59 -2.45
C PRO A 56 11.98 -15.17 -1.19
N ALA A 57 11.94 -16.50 -1.10
CA ALA A 57 11.37 -17.19 0.04
C ALA A 57 12.01 -16.71 1.36
N GLY A 58 11.17 -16.38 2.36
CA GLY A 58 11.63 -15.84 3.64
C GLY A 58 11.86 -14.32 3.67
N CYS A 59 11.83 -13.62 2.54
CA CYS A 59 12.11 -12.18 2.48
C CYS A 59 10.87 -11.26 2.58
N ILE A 60 9.65 -11.82 2.70
CA ILE A 60 8.41 -11.01 2.85
C ILE A 60 8.51 -9.99 4.01
N PRO A 61 9.02 -10.32 5.22
CA PRO A 61 9.16 -9.35 6.30
C PRO A 61 10.07 -8.15 5.97
N GLU A 62 11.11 -8.38 5.16
CA GLU A 62 12.01 -7.33 4.67
C GLU A 62 11.31 -6.49 3.60
N ALA A 63 10.62 -7.12 2.64
CA ALA A 63 9.85 -6.46 1.59
C ALA A 63 8.76 -5.52 2.13
N CYS A 64 8.29 -5.77 3.35
CA CYS A 64 7.34 -4.90 4.05
C CYS A 64 7.98 -3.63 4.66
N THR A 65 9.28 -3.43 4.57
CA THR A 65 9.94 -2.16 4.97
C THR A 65 9.97 -1.18 3.81
N SER A 66 10.13 0.11 4.06
CA SER A 66 10.22 1.11 2.98
C SER A 66 11.42 0.85 2.05
N VAL A 67 12.54 0.38 2.61
CA VAL A 67 13.75 0.01 1.85
C VAL A 67 13.51 -1.29 1.07
N GLY A 68 12.93 -2.31 1.70
CA GLY A 68 12.60 -3.57 1.04
C GLY A 68 11.58 -3.40 -0.09
N ALA A 69 10.59 -2.53 0.08
CA ALA A 69 9.63 -2.21 -0.96
C ALA A 69 10.28 -1.60 -2.21
N ALA A 70 11.31 -0.77 -2.03
CA ALA A 70 12.11 -0.23 -3.13
C ALA A 70 13.06 -1.28 -3.75
N LYS A 71 13.54 -2.23 -2.94
CA LYS A 71 14.47 -3.30 -3.37
C LYS A 71 13.77 -4.40 -4.17
N TYR A 72 12.61 -4.86 -3.71
CA TYR A 72 11.90 -6.01 -4.29
C TYR A 72 10.73 -5.62 -5.19
N GLY A 73 10.25 -4.37 -5.08
CA GLY A 73 9.11 -3.91 -5.85
C GLY A 73 9.48 -3.37 -7.22
N ARG A 74 8.56 -3.55 -8.16
CA ARG A 74 8.64 -2.93 -9.47
C ARG A 74 8.15 -1.47 -9.37
N PRO A 75 8.94 -0.48 -9.81
CA PRO A 75 8.47 0.89 -9.91
C PRO A 75 7.32 1.01 -10.90
N ILE A 76 6.31 1.79 -10.54
CA ILE A 76 5.17 2.11 -11.40
C ILE A 76 5.42 3.42 -12.14
N GLY A 77 5.33 3.36 -13.46
CA GLY A 77 5.48 4.51 -14.35
C GLY A 77 4.27 5.45 -14.28
N LEU A 78 4.44 6.68 -14.76
CA LEU A 78 3.38 7.70 -14.76
C LEU A 78 2.19 7.33 -15.64
N ASP A 79 2.44 6.62 -16.75
CA ASP A 79 1.43 6.25 -17.74
C ASP A 79 0.75 4.91 -17.41
N GLU A 80 1.16 4.24 -16.33
CA GLU A 80 0.62 2.94 -15.97
C GLU A 80 -0.69 3.09 -15.18
N VAL A 81 -1.77 2.53 -15.73
CA VAL A 81 -3.07 2.50 -15.06
C VAL A 81 -3.17 1.27 -14.18
N ILE A 82 -3.22 1.49 -12.86
CA ILE A 82 -3.42 0.43 -11.87
C ILE A 82 -4.78 0.60 -11.21
N LYS A 83 -5.60 -0.45 -11.27
CA LYS A 83 -6.81 -0.56 -10.47
C LYS A 83 -6.43 -0.97 -9.04
N VAL A 84 -6.78 -0.12 -8.08
CA VAL A 84 -6.64 -0.41 -6.64
C VAL A 84 -8.02 -0.77 -6.08
N ASP A 85 -8.15 -1.94 -5.46
CA ASP A 85 -9.42 -2.41 -4.90
C ASP A 85 -9.65 -1.92 -3.46
N LEU A 86 -8.56 -1.73 -2.70
CA LEU A 86 -8.61 -1.27 -1.32
C LEU A 86 -7.45 -0.34 -0.98
N ILE A 87 -7.75 0.77 -0.31
CA ILE A 87 -6.75 1.70 0.23
C ILE A 87 -6.79 1.61 1.75
N VAL A 88 -5.64 1.31 2.36
CA VAL A 88 -5.46 1.35 3.81
C VAL A 88 -4.83 2.68 4.21
N ILE A 89 -5.51 3.41 5.07
CA ILE A 89 -5.09 4.73 5.56
C ILE A 89 -5.07 4.70 7.09
N GLY A 90 -3.93 5.01 7.69
CA GLY A 90 -3.82 5.24 9.13
C GLY A 90 -4.51 6.54 9.55
N SER A 91 -5.06 6.58 10.75
CA SER A 91 -5.68 7.77 11.34
C SER A 91 -5.37 7.81 12.83
N VAL A 92 -5.21 9.01 13.40
CA VAL A 92 -5.03 9.21 14.84
C VAL A 92 -6.37 9.03 15.54
N ALA A 93 -7.42 9.60 14.97
CA ALA A 93 -8.80 9.41 15.40
C ALA A 93 -9.72 9.23 14.19
N VAL A 94 -10.80 8.50 14.40
CA VAL A 94 -11.89 8.32 13.43
C VAL A 94 -13.20 8.51 14.17
N ASP A 95 -14.10 9.30 13.60
CA ASP A 95 -15.48 9.34 14.04
C ASP A 95 -16.21 8.09 13.48
N PRO A 96 -16.67 7.17 14.33
CA PRO A 96 -17.31 5.94 13.87
C PRO A 96 -18.68 6.17 13.21
N SER A 97 -19.32 7.31 13.46
CA SER A 97 -20.64 7.64 12.92
C SER A 97 -20.56 8.34 11.56
N THR A 98 -19.61 9.26 11.39
CA THR A 98 -19.47 10.05 10.15
C THR A 98 -18.35 9.54 9.24
N GLY A 99 -17.41 8.75 9.78
CA GLY A 99 -16.21 8.34 9.07
C GLY A 99 -15.16 9.45 8.94
N ALA A 100 -15.36 10.61 9.56
CA ALA A 100 -14.38 11.69 9.59
C ALA A 100 -13.07 11.21 10.24
N ARG A 101 -11.92 11.69 9.73
CA ARG A 101 -10.60 11.22 10.14
C ARG A 101 -9.72 12.39 10.55
N LEU A 102 -8.99 12.23 11.64
CA LEU A 102 -7.91 13.13 12.04
C LEU A 102 -6.57 12.43 11.80
N GLY A 103 -5.75 12.99 10.91
CA GLY A 103 -4.39 12.52 10.63
C GLY A 103 -3.34 13.24 11.49
N LYS A 104 -2.08 12.81 11.42
CA LYS A 104 -0.96 13.44 12.14
C LYS A 104 -0.53 14.82 11.57
N GLY A 105 -1.14 15.26 10.46
CA GLY A 105 -0.83 16.55 9.82
C GLY A 105 0.04 16.46 8.55
N GLU A 106 0.52 15.27 8.16
CA GLU A 106 1.42 15.07 6.99
C GLU A 106 0.74 14.36 5.79
N VAL A 107 -0.59 14.19 5.80
CA VAL A 107 -1.28 13.32 4.84
C VAL A 107 -1.95 14.12 3.72
N ILE A 108 -1.51 13.88 2.48
CA ILE A 108 -2.24 14.23 1.26
C ILE A 108 -3.22 13.08 0.95
N ILE A 109 -4.52 13.35 0.93
CA ILE A 109 -5.55 12.38 0.54
C ILE A 109 -5.91 12.64 -0.92
N PHE A 110 -5.55 11.71 -1.81
CA PHE A 110 -6.11 11.66 -3.16
C PHE A 110 -7.33 10.73 -3.15
N SER A 111 -8.53 11.30 -3.27
CA SER A 111 -9.79 10.54 -3.25
C SER A 111 -10.11 9.86 -4.59
N HIS A 112 -9.40 10.19 -5.66
CA HIS A 112 -9.42 9.51 -6.96
C HIS A 112 -7.99 9.45 -7.50
N MET A 113 -7.31 8.31 -7.38
CA MET A 113 -6.03 8.11 -8.06
C MET A 113 -6.32 7.50 -9.44
N GLN A 114 -6.69 8.36 -10.38
CA GLN A 114 -6.45 8.13 -11.80
C GLN A 114 -5.10 8.81 -12.08
N LEU A 115 -4.03 8.03 -12.28
CA LEU A 115 -2.81 8.58 -12.87
C LEU A 115 -3.19 8.97 -14.30
N LYS A 116 -3.47 10.25 -14.51
CA LYS A 116 -3.68 10.87 -15.82
C LYS A 116 -2.70 12.03 -15.94
N SER A 117 -2.08 12.11 -17.13
CA SER A 117 -1.15 13.16 -17.55
C SER A 117 -1.70 14.56 -17.37
#